data_AF-X0UWX7-F1
#
_entry.id   AF-X0UWX7-F1
#
_cell.length_a   1.000
_cell.length_b   1.000
_cell.length_c   1.000
_cell.angle_alpha   90.00
_cell.angle_beta   90.00
_cell.angle_gamma   90.00
#
_symmetry.space_group_name_H-M   'P 1'
#
loop_
_entity.id
_entity.type
_entity.pdbx_description
1 polymer ?
#
loop_
_entity_poly.entity_id
_entity_poly.type
_entity_poly.pdbx_seq_one_letter_code
_entity_poly.pdbx_strand_id
1 'polypeptide(L)'
;IDSENYICGFKWDTDTLRKSIIPAIFDSISAETGLNYYLLEEVDSFTNQLPENSLSLSFRRFPFPWKLVVVQPALNNLEDATKKEMLIYGLMLGITIIMMTLGALLIARDIKRESDSMSLKTEFVHNVSHELKTPLSLIRLYGETLLIKKNLSNIDKTDALQVITKESERLSHMINNILDFSKIEMGRKEFKIKRGNFANIIRDTLDSYRYHLEKKGFEIIEEIAKDIPLIEFDKEAIKGLLINLLSNVIKYSPEKKILTVKL
;
A
#
# COMPACT_ATOMS: atom_id res chain seq x y z
N ILE A 1 76.58 11.95 86.81
CA ILE A 1 77.04 12.58 85.56
C ILE A 1 76.93 11.49 84.51
N ASP A 2 75.68 11.21 84.10
CA ASP A 2 75.03 11.74 82.88
C ASP A 2 75.35 10.78 81.71
N SER A 3 74.42 10.25 80.93
CA SER A 3 73.09 10.73 80.53
C SER A 3 72.31 9.56 79.89
N GLU A 4 71.09 9.29 80.35
CA GLU A 4 70.17 8.40 79.62
C GLU A 4 69.45 9.21 78.53
N ASN A 5 69.89 9.05 77.28
CA ASN A 5 69.16 9.51 76.11
C ASN A 5 68.00 8.54 75.84
N TYR A 6 66.79 8.91 76.23
CA TYR A 6 65.57 8.22 75.78
C TYR A 6 65.27 8.65 74.34
N ILE A 7 65.61 7.80 73.38
CA ILE A 7 65.09 7.89 72.01
C ILE A 7 63.74 7.17 72.01
N CYS A 8 62.64 7.91 71.95
CA CYS A 8 61.30 7.35 71.75
C CYS A 8 61.25 6.67 70.36
N GLY A 9 61.45 5.36 70.32
CA GLY A 9 61.18 4.54 69.15
C GLY A 9 59.73 4.08 69.14
N PHE A 10 58.93 4.52 68.17
CA PHE A 10 57.63 3.92 67.90
C PHE A 10 57.84 2.50 67.35
N LYS A 11 57.56 1.47 68.17
CA LYS A 11 57.47 0.09 67.69
C LYS A 11 56.07 -0.11 67.10
N TRP A 12 55.99 -0.14 65.78
CA TRP A 12 54.75 -0.49 65.09
C TRP A 12 54.45 -1.97 65.33
N ASP A 13 53.29 -2.26 65.92
CA ASP A 13 52.78 -3.62 66.02
C ASP A 13 52.09 -4.00 64.70
N THR A 14 52.85 -4.68 63.85
CA THR A 14 52.44 -5.09 62.51
C THR A 14 51.26 -6.06 62.52
N ASP A 15 51.07 -6.84 63.59
CA ASP A 15 49.96 -7.78 63.72
C ASP A 15 48.63 -7.07 64.00
N THR A 16 48.66 -6.07 64.89
CA THR A 16 47.46 -5.27 65.23
C THR A 16 47.01 -4.40 64.06
N LEU A 17 47.96 -3.83 63.31
CA LEU A 17 47.68 -3.09 62.07
C LEU A 17 46.97 -3.97 61.03
N ARG A 18 47.45 -5.20 60.80
CA ARG A 18 46.91 -6.12 59.81
C ARG A 18 45.51 -6.63 60.17
N LYS A 19 45.28 -6.98 61.43
CA LYS A 19 44.04 -7.66 61.85
C LYS A 19 42.90 -6.71 62.19
N SER A 20 43.20 -5.51 62.70
CA SER A 20 42.17 -4.63 63.25
C SER A 20 42.01 -3.30 62.50
N ILE A 21 43.10 -2.70 62.03
CA ILE A 21 43.06 -1.32 61.52
C ILE A 21 42.87 -1.31 60.00
N ILE A 22 43.67 -2.09 59.26
CA ILE A 22 43.62 -2.12 57.80
C ILE A 22 42.27 -2.65 57.27
N PRO A 23 41.70 -3.77 57.78
CA PRO A 23 40.41 -4.26 57.30
C PRO A 23 39.28 -3.25 57.52
N ALA A 24 39.25 -2.58 58.69
CA ALA A 24 38.23 -1.57 59.00
C ALA A 24 38.32 -0.35 58.06
N ILE A 25 39.53 0.08 57.71
CA ILE A 25 39.74 1.15 56.73
C ILE A 25 39.29 0.68 55.34
N PHE A 26 39.64 -0.54 54.94
CA PHE A 26 39.26 -1.09 53.65
C PHE A 26 37.75 -1.28 53.51
N ASP A 27 37.05 -1.71 54.56
CA ASP A 27 35.59 -1.80 54.58
C ASP A 27 34.95 -0.41 54.45
N SER A 28 35.48 0.62 55.13
CA SER A 28 34.98 1.99 55.01
C SER A 28 35.16 2.57 53.61
N ILE A 29 36.33 2.36 52.99
CA ILE A 29 36.63 2.84 51.64
C ILE A 29 35.83 2.04 50.60
N SER A 30 35.65 0.74 50.82
CA SER A 30 34.85 -0.13 49.94
C SER A 30 33.38 0.31 49.91
N ALA A 31 32.81 0.68 51.07
CA ALA A 31 31.45 1.20 51.15
C ALA A 31 31.27 2.53 50.40
N GLU A 32 32.30 3.38 50.35
CA GLU A 32 32.26 4.70 49.71
C GLU A 32 32.59 4.65 48.20
N THR A 33 33.47 3.74 47.78
CA THR A 33 33.98 3.65 46.40
C THR A 33 33.43 2.49 45.58
N GLY A 34 32.83 1.48 46.22
CA GLY A 34 32.37 0.24 45.58
C GLY A 34 33.49 -0.69 45.11
N LEU A 35 34.75 -0.44 45.52
CA LEU A 35 35.92 -1.25 45.21
C LEU A 35 36.24 -2.22 46.35
N ASN A 36 36.68 -3.44 46.02
CA ASN A 36 37.09 -4.42 47.03
C ASN A 36 38.62 -4.40 47.18
N TYR A 37 39.10 -4.21 48.42
CA TYR A 37 40.52 -4.10 48.75
C TYR A 37 40.97 -5.33 49.52
N TYR A 38 42.05 -5.97 49.07
CA TYR A 38 42.64 -7.15 49.70
C TYR A 38 44.13 -6.92 50.00
N LEU A 39 44.58 -7.32 51.19
CA LEU A 39 45.99 -7.29 51.59
C LEU A 39 46.57 -8.72 51.57
N LEU A 40 47.60 -8.97 50.76
CA LEU A 40 48.24 -10.28 50.62
C LEU A 40 49.72 -10.21 51.06
N GLU A 41 50.24 -11.29 51.65
CA GLU A 41 51.68 -11.44 51.95
C GLU A 41 52.43 -12.07 50.78
N GLU A 42 53.70 -11.70 50.59
CA GLU A 42 54.52 -12.14 49.45
C GLU A 42 54.80 -13.66 49.42
N VAL A 43 54.49 -14.38 50.51
CA VAL A 43 54.63 -15.85 50.64
C VAL A 43 53.33 -16.60 50.28
N ASP A 44 52.21 -15.89 50.09
CA ASP A 44 50.95 -16.54 49.71
C ASP A 44 50.94 -16.90 48.22
N SER A 45 50.74 -18.20 47.96
CA SER A 45 50.59 -18.83 46.62
C SER A 45 49.35 -18.36 45.82
N PHE A 46 48.67 -17.30 46.27
CA PHE A 46 47.56 -16.64 45.58
C PHE A 46 48.00 -15.70 44.45
N THR A 47 49.30 -15.49 44.27
CA THR A 47 49.86 -14.62 43.21
C THR A 47 49.60 -15.13 41.79
N ASN A 48 49.23 -16.40 41.59
CA ASN A 48 48.98 -16.99 40.27
C ASN A 48 47.50 -17.00 39.82
N GLN A 49 46.55 -16.54 40.63
CA GLN A 49 45.12 -16.44 40.25
C GLN A 49 44.53 -15.09 40.67
N LEU A 50 45.17 -14.01 40.25
CA LEU A 50 44.58 -12.68 40.34
C LEU A 50 43.67 -12.45 39.12
N PRO A 51 42.43 -11.94 39.29
CA PRO A 51 41.58 -11.57 38.16
C PRO A 51 42.31 -10.57 37.25
N GLU A 52 42.15 -10.67 35.92
CA GLU A 52 42.83 -9.79 34.95
C GLU A 52 42.64 -8.29 35.23
N ASN A 53 41.54 -7.92 35.89
CA ASN A 53 41.19 -6.54 36.22
C ASN A 53 41.56 -6.13 37.66
N SER A 54 42.65 -6.67 38.19
CA SER A 54 43.16 -6.32 39.52
C SER A 54 44.37 -5.39 39.44
N LEU A 55 44.30 -4.27 40.16
CA LEU A 55 45.44 -3.36 40.34
C LEU A 55 46.20 -3.78 41.59
N SER A 56 47.46 -4.18 41.41
CA SER A 56 48.28 -4.66 42.52
C SER A 56 49.47 -3.72 42.77
N LEU A 57 49.60 -3.24 44.00
CA LEU A 57 50.72 -2.40 44.46
C LEU A 57 51.52 -3.18 45.51
N SER A 58 52.81 -3.41 45.23
CA SER A 58 53.73 -4.08 46.15
C SER A 58 54.57 -3.05 46.91
N PHE A 59 54.53 -3.09 48.25
CA PHE A 59 55.38 -2.24 49.09
C PHE A 59 56.77 -2.88 49.22
N ARG A 60 57.74 -2.47 48.39
CA ARG A 60 59.10 -3.07 48.33
C ARG A 60 60.11 -2.56 49.37
N ARG A 61 59.70 -1.96 50.50
CA ARG A 61 60.63 -1.53 51.56
C ARG A 61 60.15 -1.93 52.96
N PHE A 62 61.08 -2.50 53.72
CA PHE A 62 60.97 -2.81 55.15
C PHE A 62 60.43 -1.58 55.91
N PRO A 63 59.40 -1.72 56.77
CA PRO A 63 59.00 -2.93 57.49
C PRO A 63 57.72 -3.65 57.01
N PHE A 64 57.18 -3.35 55.81
CA PHE A 64 55.87 -3.88 55.39
C PHE A 64 55.94 -4.75 54.10
N PRO A 65 56.02 -6.09 54.19
CA PRO A 65 56.08 -7.01 53.05
C PRO A 65 54.69 -7.34 52.47
N TRP A 66 53.83 -6.33 52.33
CA TRP A 66 52.44 -6.53 51.90
C TRP A 66 52.21 -6.08 50.46
N LYS A 67 51.28 -6.75 49.78
CA LYS A 67 50.78 -6.40 48.46
C LYS A 67 49.31 -6.01 48.57
N LEU A 68 48.99 -4.77 48.22
CA LEU A 68 47.61 -4.29 48.15
C LEU A 68 47.05 -4.64 46.77
N VAL A 69 45.91 -5.32 46.74
CA VAL A 69 45.19 -5.66 45.52
C VAL A 69 43.81 -5.01 45.56
N VAL A 70 43.50 -4.22 44.54
CA VAL A 70 42.19 -3.59 44.35
C VAL A 70 41.48 -4.29 43.21
N VAL A 71 40.27 -4.78 43.47
CA VAL A 71 39.42 -5.45 42.49
C VAL A 71 38.11 -4.66 42.34
N GLN A 72 37.72 -4.35 41.10
CA GLN A 72 36.46 -3.67 40.80
C GLN A 72 35.38 -4.71 40.44
N PRO A 73 34.38 -4.96 41.29
CA PRO A 73 33.47 -6.11 41.15
C PRO A 73 32.33 -5.94 40.12
N ALA A 74 32.13 -4.75 39.55
CA ALA A 74 30.89 -4.42 38.82
C ALA A 74 30.99 -4.33 37.28
N LEU A 75 32.15 -4.55 36.66
CA LEU A 75 32.33 -4.32 35.22
C LEU A 75 31.52 -5.28 34.34
N ASN A 76 31.47 -6.57 34.70
CA ASN A 76 30.78 -7.59 33.89
C ASN A 76 29.25 -7.39 33.87
N ASN A 77 28.68 -6.89 34.97
CA ASN A 77 27.24 -6.61 35.05
C ASN A 77 26.84 -5.40 34.17
N LEU A 78 27.76 -4.46 33.94
CA LEU A 78 27.54 -3.32 33.05
C LEU A 78 27.56 -3.75 31.57
N GLU A 79 28.41 -4.71 31.19
CA GLU A 79 28.41 -5.27 29.83
C GLU A 79 27.12 -6.04 29.51
N ASP A 80 26.59 -6.82 30.46
CA ASP A 80 25.35 -7.56 30.24
C ASP A 80 24.11 -6.65 30.27
N ALA A 81 24.13 -5.58 31.08
CA ALA A 81 23.09 -4.56 31.08
C ALA A 81 23.05 -3.79 29.75
N THR A 82 24.22 -3.35 29.25
CA THR A 82 24.33 -2.61 27.97
C THR A 82 23.95 -3.47 26.77
N LYS A 83 24.29 -4.76 26.74
CA LYS A 83 23.86 -5.69 25.68
C LYS A 83 22.33 -5.86 25.65
N LYS A 84 21.67 -5.95 26.81
CA LYS A 84 20.20 -6.06 26.88
C LYS A 84 19.52 -4.78 26.39
N GLU A 85 20.01 -3.61 26.79
CA GLU A 85 19.49 -2.32 26.31
C GLU A 85 19.64 -2.18 24.79
N MET A 86 20.81 -2.53 24.24
CA MET A 86 21.05 -2.50 22.80
C MET A 86 20.12 -3.45 22.03
N LEU A 87 19.83 -4.63 22.59
CA LEU A 87 18.89 -5.58 22.00
C LEU A 87 17.46 -5.02 21.98
N ILE A 88 17.01 -4.40 23.07
CA ILE A 88 15.67 -3.78 23.17
C ILE A 88 15.54 -2.64 22.15
N TYR A 89 16.52 -1.74 22.06
CA TYR A 89 16.49 -0.64 21.08
C TYR A 89 16.53 -1.16 19.64
N GLY A 90 17.33 -2.20 19.35
CA GLY A 90 17.37 -2.84 18.05
C GLY A 90 16.02 -3.45 17.65
N LEU A 91 15.34 -4.10 18.61
CA LEU A 91 14.03 -4.71 18.40
C LEU A 91 12.95 -3.63 18.17
N MET A 92 12.97 -2.54 18.94
CA MET A 92 12.07 -1.39 18.73
C MET A 92 12.29 -0.73 17.36
N LEU A 93 13.54 -0.56 16.94
CA LEU A 93 13.87 -0.01 15.63
C LEU A 93 13.40 -0.95 14.51
N GLY A 94 13.59 -2.27 14.67
CA GLY A 94 13.06 -3.28 13.76
C GLY A 94 11.54 -3.21 13.63
N ILE A 95 10.81 -3.16 14.75
CA ILE A 95 9.35 -3.02 14.76
C ILE A 95 8.92 -1.72 14.07
N THR A 96 9.62 -0.61 14.33
CA THR A 96 9.32 0.69 13.71
C THR A 96 9.50 0.65 12.20
N ILE A 97 10.58 0.04 11.71
CA ILE A 97 10.82 -0.14 10.27
C ILE A 97 9.74 -1.05 9.66
N ILE A 98 9.36 -2.14 10.33
CA ILE A 98 8.30 -3.03 9.87
C ILE A 98 6.95 -2.28 9.79
N MET A 99 6.61 -1.50 10.81
CA MET A 99 5.40 -0.67 10.82
C MET A 99 5.42 0.38 9.71
N MET A 100 6.54 1.08 9.52
CA MET A 100 6.69 2.08 8.44
C MET A 100 6.59 1.45 7.06
N THR A 101 7.25 0.31 6.83
CA THR A 101 7.20 -0.40 5.55
C THR A 101 5.79 -0.92 5.25
N LEU A 102 5.11 -1.50 6.24
CA LEU A 102 3.72 -1.93 6.10
C LEU A 102 2.78 -0.74 5.80
N GLY A 103 2.95 0.38 6.51
CA GLY A 103 2.20 1.61 6.28
C GLY A 103 2.41 2.16 4.87
N ALA A 104 3.67 2.21 4.42
CA ALA A 104 4.01 2.64 3.05
C ALA A 104 3.39 1.73 1.99
N LEU A 105 3.38 0.41 2.20
CA LEU A 105 2.74 -0.54 1.29
C LEU A 105 1.22 -0.36 1.21
N LEU A 106 0.55 -0.09 2.33
CA LEU A 106 -0.89 0.17 2.35
C LEU A 106 -1.22 1.46 1.57
N ILE A 107 -0.53 2.55 1.87
CA ILE A 107 -0.70 3.84 1.18
C ILE A 107 -0.42 3.68 -0.32
N ALA A 108 0.66 2.98 -0.70
CA ALA A 108 0.99 2.75 -2.10
C ALA A 108 -0.10 1.95 -2.84
N ARG A 109 -0.72 0.95 -2.18
CA ARG A 109 -1.84 0.19 -2.77
C ARG A 109 -3.09 1.06 -2.93
N ASP A 110 -3.38 1.92 -1.97
CA ASP A 110 -4.53 2.82 -2.03
C ASP A 110 -4.35 3.88 -3.13
N ILE A 111 -3.17 4.51 -3.19
CA ILE A 111 -2.81 5.45 -4.28
C ILE A 111 -2.90 4.76 -5.64
N LYS A 112 -2.41 3.53 -5.77
CA LYS A 112 -2.46 2.80 -7.04
C LYS A 112 -3.91 2.58 -7.50
N ARG A 113 -4.80 2.14 -6.60
CA ARG A 113 -6.22 1.95 -6.91
C ARG A 113 -6.90 3.25 -7.34
N GLU A 114 -6.62 4.35 -6.66
CA GLU A 114 -7.19 5.65 -7.00
C GLU A 114 -6.64 6.17 -8.34
N SER A 115 -5.34 6.03 -8.58
CA SER A 115 -4.70 6.40 -9.84
C SER A 115 -5.21 5.59 -11.02
N ASP A 116 -5.48 4.28 -10.85
CA ASP A 116 -6.07 3.44 -11.89
C ASP A 116 -7.51 3.91 -12.22
N SER A 117 -8.28 4.33 -11.22
CA SER A 117 -9.62 4.91 -11.46
C SER A 117 -9.53 6.27 -12.17
N MET A 118 -8.55 7.10 -11.80
CA MET A 118 -8.35 8.41 -12.40
C MET A 118 -7.91 8.31 -13.87
N SER A 119 -6.98 7.40 -14.18
CA SER A 119 -6.49 7.17 -15.54
C SER A 119 -7.62 6.70 -16.46
N LEU A 120 -8.47 5.78 -15.99
CA LEU A 120 -9.66 5.33 -16.71
C LEU A 120 -10.65 6.48 -16.98
N LYS A 121 -10.85 7.40 -16.02
CA LYS A 121 -11.69 8.59 -16.22
C LYS A 121 -11.10 9.53 -17.28
N THR A 122 -9.79 9.78 -17.23
CA THR A 122 -9.11 10.64 -18.20
C THR A 122 -9.15 10.03 -19.60
N GLU A 123 -8.88 8.73 -19.72
CA GLU A 123 -8.98 8.00 -20.98
C GLU A 123 -10.40 8.03 -21.54
N PHE A 124 -11.41 7.83 -20.68
CA PHE A 124 -12.82 7.95 -21.07
C PHE A 124 -13.15 9.33 -21.64
N VAL A 125 -12.78 10.42 -20.96
CA VAL A 125 -13.04 11.79 -21.43
C VAL A 125 -12.31 12.07 -22.75
N HIS A 126 -11.07 11.62 -22.89
CA HIS A 126 -10.31 11.75 -24.13
C HIS A 126 -11.00 11.01 -25.29
N ASN A 127 -11.41 9.76 -25.07
CA ASN A 127 -12.06 8.93 -26.07
C ASN A 127 -13.42 9.52 -26.49
N VAL A 128 -14.24 9.94 -25.53
CA VAL A 128 -15.51 10.63 -25.79
C VAL A 128 -15.28 11.88 -26.64
N SER A 129 -14.29 12.69 -26.30
CA SER A 129 -13.98 13.92 -27.04
C SER A 129 -13.58 13.61 -28.48
N HIS A 130 -12.78 12.56 -28.70
CA HIS A 130 -12.39 12.12 -30.02
C HIS A 130 -13.60 11.62 -30.83
N GLU A 131 -14.45 10.79 -30.23
CA GLU A 131 -15.65 10.28 -30.89
C GLU A 131 -16.69 11.37 -31.19
N LEU A 132 -16.74 12.47 -30.42
CA LEU A 132 -17.62 13.62 -30.69
C LEU A 132 -17.09 14.49 -31.84
N LYS A 133 -15.76 14.61 -31.98
CA LYS A 133 -15.13 15.49 -32.96
C LYS A 133 -15.40 15.06 -34.39
N THR A 134 -15.45 13.76 -34.66
CA THR A 134 -15.70 13.20 -36.00
C THR A 134 -17.09 13.56 -36.56
N PRO A 135 -18.23 13.21 -35.91
CA PRO A 135 -19.56 13.57 -36.41
C PRO A 135 -19.74 15.09 -36.49
N LEU A 136 -19.23 15.85 -35.52
CA LEU A 136 -19.27 17.31 -35.55
C LEU A 136 -18.53 17.91 -36.75
N SER A 137 -17.36 17.35 -37.09
CA SER A 137 -16.58 17.79 -38.25
C SER A 137 -17.30 17.51 -39.57
N LEU A 138 -17.99 16.38 -39.67
CA LEU A 138 -18.81 16.04 -40.84
C LEU A 138 -20.03 16.99 -40.96
N ILE A 139 -20.75 17.22 -39.87
CA ILE A 139 -21.88 18.18 -39.86
C ILE A 139 -21.39 19.56 -40.34
N ARG A 140 -20.26 20.03 -39.81
CA ARG A 140 -19.67 21.31 -40.23
C ARG A 140 -19.27 21.30 -41.71
N LEU A 141 -18.56 20.27 -42.17
CA LEU A 141 -18.11 20.17 -43.56
C LEU A 141 -19.28 20.20 -44.55
N TYR A 142 -20.33 19.41 -44.32
CA TYR A 142 -21.50 19.37 -45.19
C TYR A 142 -22.33 20.66 -45.08
N GLY A 143 -22.43 21.26 -43.89
CA GLY A 143 -23.05 22.57 -43.70
C GLY A 143 -22.31 23.68 -44.47
N GLU A 144 -20.99 23.75 -44.36
CA GLU A 144 -20.15 24.68 -45.11
C GLU A 144 -20.25 24.45 -46.62
N THR A 145 -20.30 23.19 -47.05
CA THR A 145 -20.47 22.85 -48.48
C THR A 145 -21.80 23.37 -49.01
N LEU A 146 -22.89 23.23 -48.26
CA LEU A 146 -24.21 23.75 -48.60
C LEU A 146 -24.25 25.28 -48.65
N LEU A 147 -23.46 25.97 -47.81
CA LEU A 147 -23.37 27.43 -47.80
C LEU A 147 -22.52 27.98 -48.95
N ILE A 148 -21.40 27.33 -49.27
CA ILE A 148 -20.41 27.84 -50.23
C ILE A 148 -20.79 27.48 -51.68
N LYS A 149 -21.29 26.27 -51.93
CA LYS A 149 -21.59 25.81 -53.30
C LYS A 149 -23.00 26.20 -53.74
N LYS A 150 -23.11 27.29 -54.50
CA LYS A 150 -24.39 27.81 -55.01
C LYS A 150 -25.05 26.94 -56.09
N ASN A 151 -24.27 26.12 -56.81
CA ASN A 151 -24.74 25.28 -57.92
C ASN A 151 -24.78 23.77 -57.61
N LEU A 152 -25.10 23.39 -56.37
CA LEU A 152 -25.35 21.98 -56.04
C LEU A 152 -26.65 21.50 -56.69
N SER A 153 -26.64 20.27 -57.22
CA SER A 153 -27.87 19.63 -57.66
C SER A 153 -28.80 19.39 -56.47
N ASN A 154 -30.09 19.19 -56.73
CA ASN A 154 -31.04 18.83 -55.65
C ASN A 154 -30.69 17.49 -54.98
N ILE A 155 -30.03 16.58 -55.72
CA ILE A 155 -29.57 15.29 -55.19
C ILE A 155 -28.43 15.53 -54.19
N ASP A 156 -27.40 16.28 -54.57
CA ASP A 156 -26.25 16.57 -53.69
C ASP A 156 -26.67 17.33 -52.41
N LYS A 157 -27.67 18.22 -52.53
CA LYS A 157 -28.24 18.91 -51.36
C LYS A 157 -28.95 17.94 -50.42
N THR A 158 -29.71 17.01 -50.97
CA THR A 158 -30.44 16.00 -50.20
C THR A 158 -29.46 15.07 -49.50
N ASP A 159 -28.41 14.63 -50.18
CA ASP A 159 -27.37 13.78 -49.59
C ASP A 159 -26.63 14.49 -48.45
N ALA A 160 -26.27 15.77 -48.63
CA ALA A 160 -25.65 16.56 -47.58
C ALA A 160 -26.55 16.70 -46.34
N LEU A 161 -27.85 16.96 -46.54
CA LEU A 161 -28.83 17.04 -45.45
C LEU A 161 -29.03 15.70 -44.75
N GLN A 162 -29.02 14.59 -45.49
CA GLN A 162 -29.09 13.24 -44.92
C GLN A 162 -27.87 12.95 -44.04
N VAL A 163 -26.66 13.32 -44.49
CA VAL A 163 -25.43 13.14 -43.70
C VAL A 163 -25.50 13.97 -42.42
N ILE A 164 -25.89 15.25 -42.51
CA ILE A 164 -26.05 16.11 -41.32
C ILE A 164 -27.04 15.52 -40.33
N THR A 165 -28.20 15.07 -40.82
CA THR A 165 -29.25 14.48 -39.96
C THR A 165 -28.76 13.23 -39.26
N LYS A 166 -28.12 12.33 -40.00
CA LYS A 166 -27.57 11.07 -39.48
C LYS A 166 -26.48 11.28 -38.44
N GLU A 167 -25.53 12.19 -38.70
CA GLU A 167 -24.46 12.46 -37.74
C GLU A 167 -24.96 13.22 -36.50
N SER A 168 -26.00 14.04 -36.64
CA SER A 168 -26.68 14.70 -35.51
C SER A 168 -27.38 13.68 -34.61
N GLU A 169 -28.12 12.73 -35.20
CA GLU A 169 -28.75 11.63 -34.47
C GLU A 169 -27.70 10.77 -33.76
N ARG A 170 -26.59 10.45 -34.44
CA ARG A 170 -25.45 9.73 -33.84
C ARG A 170 -24.85 10.48 -32.65
N LEU A 171 -24.66 11.80 -32.76
CA LEU A 171 -24.15 12.63 -31.67
C LEU A 171 -25.11 12.63 -30.47
N SER A 172 -26.42 12.72 -30.72
CA SER A 172 -27.45 12.65 -29.69
C SER A 172 -27.41 11.32 -28.94
N HIS A 173 -27.32 10.20 -29.66
CA HIS A 173 -27.15 8.88 -29.04
C HIS A 173 -25.90 8.79 -28.17
N MET A 174 -24.77 9.36 -28.63
CA MET A 174 -23.53 9.31 -27.87
C MET A 174 -23.61 10.15 -26.59
N ILE A 175 -24.22 11.34 -26.65
CA ILE A 175 -24.48 12.18 -25.48
C ILE A 175 -25.37 11.44 -24.48
N ASN A 176 -26.46 10.82 -24.93
CA ASN A 176 -27.35 10.05 -24.07
C ASN A 176 -26.61 8.88 -23.40
N ASN A 177 -25.75 8.16 -24.12
CA ASN A 177 -24.94 7.08 -23.55
C ASN A 177 -23.99 7.59 -22.45
N ILE A 178 -23.38 8.77 -22.64
CA ILE A 178 -22.51 9.39 -21.63
C ILE A 178 -23.30 9.81 -20.39
N LEU A 179 -24.49 10.40 -20.58
CA LEU A 179 -25.37 10.79 -19.47
C LEU A 179 -25.86 9.58 -18.69
N ASP A 180 -26.23 8.50 -19.38
CA ASP A 180 -26.65 7.25 -18.75
C ASP A 180 -25.50 6.58 -17.99
N PHE A 181 -24.29 6.59 -18.56
CA PHE A 181 -23.08 6.13 -17.87
C PHE A 181 -22.81 6.94 -16.60
N SER A 182 -22.89 8.27 -16.68
CA SER A 182 -22.70 9.16 -15.52
C SER A 182 -23.74 8.89 -14.42
N LYS A 183 -25.01 8.66 -14.77
CA LYS A 183 -26.04 8.31 -13.79
C LYS A 183 -25.75 6.97 -13.10
N ILE A 184 -25.21 5.99 -13.82
CA ILE A 184 -24.82 4.69 -13.26
C ILE A 184 -23.66 4.85 -12.28
N GLU A 185 -22.59 5.54 -12.69
CA GLU A 185 -21.40 5.81 -11.85
C GLU A 185 -21.75 6.54 -10.55
N MET A 186 -22.71 7.47 -10.60
CA MET A 186 -23.17 8.20 -9.41
C MET A 186 -24.15 7.40 -8.53
N GLY A 187 -24.50 6.16 -8.91
CA GLY A 187 -25.52 5.36 -8.24
C GLY A 187 -26.94 5.95 -8.33
N ARG A 188 -27.18 6.87 -9.27
CA ARG A 188 -28.45 7.61 -9.43
C ARG A 188 -29.37 7.02 -10.49
N LYS A 189 -29.00 5.89 -11.10
CA LYS A 189 -29.87 5.21 -12.06
C LYS A 189 -30.95 4.45 -11.32
N GLU A 190 -32.16 4.97 -11.36
CA GLU A 190 -33.35 4.30 -10.82
C GLU A 190 -33.84 3.26 -11.83
N PHE A 191 -33.72 1.97 -11.47
CA PHE A 191 -34.30 0.88 -12.25
C PHE A 191 -35.76 0.65 -11.85
N LYS A 192 -36.65 0.59 -12.84
CA LYS A 192 -38.07 0.29 -12.65
C LYS A 192 -38.29 -1.21 -12.76
N ILE A 193 -37.85 -1.94 -11.74
CA ILE A 193 -37.98 -3.39 -11.66
C ILE A 193 -39.46 -3.77 -11.57
N LYS A 194 -39.94 -4.55 -12.54
CA LYS A 194 -41.31 -5.06 -12.60
C LYS A 194 -41.30 -6.52 -13.03
N ARG A 195 -42.29 -7.27 -12.54
CA ARG A 195 -42.51 -8.65 -12.96
C ARG A 195 -43.04 -8.69 -14.39
N GLY A 196 -42.40 -9.44 -15.27
CA GLY A 196 -42.75 -9.50 -16.69
C GLY A 196 -42.31 -10.79 -17.36
N ASN A 197 -42.82 -11.01 -18.58
CA ASN A 197 -42.38 -12.11 -19.43
C ASN A 197 -41.14 -11.66 -20.22
N PHE A 198 -39.99 -12.22 -19.88
CA PHE A 198 -38.71 -11.88 -20.51
C PHE A 198 -38.68 -12.28 -21.99
N ALA A 199 -39.28 -13.44 -22.34
CA ALA A 199 -39.37 -13.94 -23.71
C ALA A 199 -40.09 -12.95 -24.63
N ASN A 200 -41.18 -12.35 -24.14
CA ASN A 200 -41.96 -11.38 -24.93
C ASN A 200 -41.13 -10.15 -25.27
N ILE A 201 -40.30 -9.65 -24.36
CA ILE A 201 -39.46 -8.47 -24.63
C ILE A 201 -38.38 -8.77 -25.64
N ILE A 202 -37.77 -9.97 -25.57
CA ILE A 202 -36.82 -10.40 -26.59
C ILE A 202 -37.50 -10.46 -27.95
N ARG A 203 -38.66 -11.11 -28.06
CA ARG A 203 -39.42 -11.21 -29.32
C ARG A 203 -39.83 -9.83 -29.85
N ASP A 204 -40.44 -8.99 -29.02
CA ASP A 204 -40.84 -7.62 -29.40
C ASP A 204 -39.64 -6.81 -29.94
N THR A 205 -38.48 -6.94 -29.29
CA THR A 205 -37.27 -6.22 -29.70
C THR A 205 -36.70 -6.80 -30.99
N LEU A 206 -36.64 -8.13 -31.12
CA LEU A 206 -36.20 -8.79 -32.35
C LEU A 206 -37.08 -8.44 -33.54
N ASP A 207 -38.40 -8.47 -33.37
CA ASP A 207 -39.34 -8.16 -34.45
C ASP A 207 -39.23 -6.71 -34.91
N SER A 208 -38.99 -5.77 -33.97
CA SER A 208 -38.72 -4.37 -34.33
C SER A 208 -37.44 -4.17 -35.16
N TYR A 209 -36.45 -5.07 -35.00
CA TYR A 209 -35.16 -5.02 -35.69
C TYR A 209 -35.06 -6.00 -36.87
N ARG A 210 -36.02 -6.91 -37.02
CA ARG A 210 -36.02 -7.99 -38.01
C ARG A 210 -35.84 -7.46 -39.42
N TYR A 211 -36.61 -6.44 -39.80
CA TYR A 211 -36.48 -5.81 -41.11
C TYR A 211 -35.07 -5.27 -41.39
N HIS A 212 -34.42 -4.65 -40.39
CA HIS A 212 -33.07 -4.11 -40.54
C HIS A 212 -32.01 -5.21 -40.67
N LEU A 213 -32.16 -6.29 -39.89
CA LEU A 213 -31.30 -7.46 -39.92
C LEU A 213 -31.41 -8.20 -41.26
N GLU A 214 -32.63 -8.49 -41.71
CA GLU A 214 -32.91 -9.17 -42.98
C GLU A 214 -32.42 -8.32 -44.17
N LYS A 215 -32.64 -7.00 -44.17
CA LYS A 215 -32.11 -6.09 -45.21
C LYS A 215 -30.58 -6.12 -45.27
N LYS A 216 -29.92 -6.39 -44.14
CA LYS A 216 -28.46 -6.56 -44.07
C LYS A 216 -28.00 -7.98 -44.41
N GLY A 217 -28.93 -8.90 -44.67
CA GLY A 217 -28.68 -10.29 -45.05
C GLY A 217 -28.49 -11.24 -43.87
N PHE A 218 -29.02 -10.91 -42.70
CA PHE A 218 -28.97 -11.79 -41.53
C PHE A 218 -30.10 -12.83 -41.56
N GLU A 219 -29.72 -14.09 -41.35
CA GLU A 219 -30.62 -15.17 -40.97
C GLU A 219 -30.83 -15.14 -39.45
N ILE A 220 -32.08 -15.17 -38.99
CA ILE A 220 -32.43 -15.09 -37.58
C ILE A 220 -32.99 -16.43 -37.14
N ILE A 221 -32.36 -17.06 -36.14
CA ILE A 221 -32.75 -18.34 -35.56
C ILE A 221 -33.19 -18.10 -34.11
N GLU A 222 -34.46 -18.36 -33.82
CA GLU A 222 -35.03 -18.22 -32.48
C GLU A 222 -35.23 -19.58 -31.82
N GLU A 223 -34.46 -19.82 -30.75
CA GLU A 223 -34.58 -20.97 -29.86
C GLU A 223 -35.05 -20.49 -28.49
N ILE A 224 -36.26 -19.92 -28.43
CA ILE A 224 -36.86 -19.36 -27.20
C ILE A 224 -37.94 -20.31 -26.70
N ALA A 225 -37.77 -20.85 -25.50
CA ALA A 225 -38.76 -21.74 -24.88
C ALA A 225 -40.13 -21.04 -24.72
N LYS A 226 -41.21 -21.83 -24.79
CA LYS A 226 -42.58 -21.30 -24.63
C LYS A 226 -42.94 -21.00 -23.17
N ASP A 227 -42.41 -21.80 -22.24
CA ASP A 227 -42.79 -21.78 -20.82
C ASP A 227 -41.72 -21.10 -19.95
N ILE A 228 -41.41 -19.84 -20.27
CA ILE A 228 -40.42 -19.07 -19.50
C ILE A 228 -41.13 -18.40 -18.30
N PRO A 229 -40.62 -18.59 -17.07
CA PRO A 229 -41.24 -18.01 -15.88
C PRO A 229 -41.20 -16.48 -15.91
N LEU A 230 -42.19 -15.86 -15.26
CA LEU A 230 -42.19 -14.42 -15.05
C LEU A 230 -41.07 -14.04 -14.08
N ILE A 231 -40.14 -13.21 -14.54
CA ILE A 231 -39.01 -12.71 -13.76
C ILE A 231 -39.12 -11.19 -13.55
N GLU A 232 -38.38 -10.68 -12.57
CA GLU A 232 -38.33 -9.26 -12.25
C GLU A 232 -37.16 -8.58 -12.97
N PHE A 233 -37.45 -7.55 -13.77
CA PHE A 233 -36.45 -6.77 -14.49
C PHE A 233 -37.00 -5.40 -14.88
N ASP A 234 -36.14 -4.50 -15.32
CA ASP A 234 -36.53 -3.23 -15.94
C ASP A 234 -36.67 -3.43 -17.47
N LYS A 235 -37.92 -3.30 -17.97
CA LYS A 235 -38.24 -3.52 -19.39
C LYS A 235 -37.44 -2.61 -20.32
N GLU A 236 -37.31 -1.33 -19.98
CA GLU A 236 -36.63 -0.36 -20.85
C GLU A 236 -35.12 -0.58 -20.83
N ALA A 237 -34.55 -0.94 -19.67
CA ALA A 237 -33.13 -1.27 -19.56
C ALA A 237 -32.78 -2.52 -20.39
N ILE A 238 -33.59 -3.58 -20.32
CA ILE A 238 -33.40 -4.79 -21.12
C ILE A 238 -33.55 -4.52 -22.60
N LYS A 239 -34.58 -3.76 -23.01
CA LYS A 239 -34.77 -3.36 -24.41
C LYS A 239 -33.56 -2.58 -24.94
N GLY A 240 -33.06 -1.62 -24.17
CA GLY A 240 -31.86 -0.85 -24.53
C GLY A 240 -30.62 -1.73 -24.66
N LEU A 241 -30.44 -2.70 -23.75
CA LEU A 241 -29.36 -3.68 -23.82
C LEU A 241 -29.45 -4.53 -25.11
N LEU A 242 -30.64 -5.06 -25.42
CA LEU A 242 -30.87 -5.87 -26.62
C LEU A 242 -30.59 -5.06 -27.89
N ILE A 243 -31.06 -3.80 -27.98
CA ILE A 243 -30.77 -2.92 -29.11
C ILE A 243 -29.26 -2.69 -29.28
N ASN A 244 -28.54 -2.44 -28.18
CA ASN A 244 -27.08 -2.29 -28.23
C ASN A 244 -26.39 -3.57 -28.73
N LEU A 245 -26.84 -4.76 -28.31
CA LEU A 245 -26.30 -6.03 -28.81
C LEU A 245 -26.61 -6.23 -30.30
N LEU A 246 -27.86 -6.02 -30.74
CA LEU A 246 -28.27 -6.20 -32.12
C LEU A 246 -27.55 -5.23 -33.07
N SER A 247 -27.35 -3.97 -32.65
CA SER A 247 -26.57 -3.00 -33.42
C SER A 247 -25.10 -3.42 -33.55
N ASN A 248 -24.51 -3.99 -32.48
CA ASN A 248 -23.16 -4.55 -32.52
C ASN A 248 -23.06 -5.74 -33.49
N VAL A 249 -24.06 -6.64 -33.50
CA VAL A 249 -24.11 -7.76 -34.46
C VAL A 249 -24.05 -7.25 -35.90
N ILE A 250 -24.87 -6.26 -36.25
CA ILE A 250 -24.87 -5.67 -37.60
C ILE A 250 -23.51 -5.05 -37.94
N LYS A 251 -22.85 -4.42 -36.97
CA LYS A 251 -21.57 -3.72 -37.16
C LYS A 251 -20.38 -4.68 -37.30
N TYR A 252 -20.37 -5.78 -36.56
CA TYR A 252 -19.18 -6.64 -36.38
C TYR A 252 -19.29 -8.02 -37.03
N SER A 253 -20.39 -8.34 -37.74
CA SER A 253 -20.56 -9.62 -38.45
C SER A 253 -20.58 -9.46 -39.99
N PRO A 254 -19.42 -9.22 -40.64
CA PRO A 254 -19.35 -9.02 -42.09
C PRO A 254 -19.47 -10.33 -42.91
N GLU A 255 -18.94 -11.45 -42.40
CA GLU A 255 -18.81 -12.71 -43.17
C GLU A 255 -19.94 -13.71 -42.88
N LYS A 256 -20.21 -14.00 -41.61
CA LYS A 256 -21.32 -14.87 -41.18
C LYS A 256 -22.45 -14.03 -40.63
N LYS A 257 -23.58 -14.04 -41.35
CA LYS A 257 -24.77 -13.28 -41.00
C LYS A 257 -25.85 -14.20 -40.44
N ILE A 258 -25.52 -14.88 -39.36
CA ILE A 258 -26.47 -15.75 -38.63
C ILE A 258 -26.56 -15.20 -37.22
N LEU A 259 -27.77 -14.84 -36.81
CA LEU A 259 -28.11 -14.41 -35.46
C LEU A 259 -28.94 -15.51 -34.79
N THR A 260 -28.35 -16.21 -33.83
CA THR A 260 -29.07 -17.20 -33.03
C THR A 260 -29.40 -16.62 -31.66
N VAL A 261 -30.67 -16.62 -31.29
CA VAL A 261 -31.17 -16.17 -29.99
C VAL A 261 -31.69 -17.39 -29.23
N LYS A 262 -31.04 -17.72 -28.11
CA LYS A 262 -31.41 -18.84 -27.24
C LYS A 262 -31.86 -18.34 -25.88
N LEU A 263 -33.03 -18.78 -25.43
CA LEU A 263 -33.58 -18.44 -24.12
C LEU A 263 -34.38 -19.60 -23.53
#